data_AF-A0A349VH33-F1
#
_entry.id   AF-A0A349VH33-F1
#
_cell.length_a   1.000
_cell.length_b   1.000
_cell.length_c   1.000
_cell.angle_alpha   90.00
_cell.angle_beta   90.00
_cell.angle_gamma   90.00
#
_symmetry.space_group_name_H-M   'P 1'
#
loop_
_entity.id
_entity.type
_entity.pdbx_description
1 polymer ?
#
loop_
_entity_poly.entity_id
_entity_poly.type
_entity_poly.pdbx_seq_one_letter_code
_entity_poly.pdbx_strand_id
1 'polypeptide(L)' 'MPDLLEITPNGLYCAAGNFYIDPWRPVSHAVITHAHADHAR' A
#
# COMPACT_ATOMS: atom_id res chain seq x y z
N MET A 1 19.50 2.80 8.15
CA MET A 1 18.78 2.05 7.10
C MET A 1 17.48 2.79 6.86
N PRO A 2 17.03 3.00 5.61
CA PRO A 2 15.71 3.57 5.37
C PRO A 2 14.63 2.66 5.96
N ASP A 3 13.51 3.25 6.38
CA ASP A 3 12.36 2.49 6.85
C ASP A 3 11.83 1.59 5.72
N LEU A 4 11.34 0.41 6.09
CA LEU A 4 10.77 -0.54 5.12
C LEU A 4 9.46 -0.02 4.50
N LEU A 5 8.69 0.74 5.30
CA LEU A 5 7.40 1.29 4.92
C LEU A 5 7.37 2.80 5.15
N GLU A 6 6.78 3.53 4.21
CA GLU A 6 6.54 4.97 4.29
C GLU A 6 5.05 5.26 4.23
N ILE A 7 4.57 6.20 5.07
CA ILE A 7 3.21 6.72 4.96
C ILE A 7 3.19 7.80 3.89
N THR A 8 2.33 7.63 2.90
CA THR A 8 2.09 8.59 1.82
C THR A 8 0.62 9.01 1.81
N PRO A 9 0.23 10.01 1.01
CA PRO A 9 -1.18 10.31 0.78
C PRO A 9 -1.98 9.13 0.17
N ASN A 10 -1.32 8.16 -0.45
CA ASN A 10 -1.97 6.99 -1.06
C ASN A 10 -2.04 5.77 -0.12
N GLY A 11 -1.40 5.82 1.06
CA GLY A 11 -1.32 4.72 2.02
C GLY A 11 0.12 4.31 2.33
N LEU A 12 0.31 3.05 2.78
CA LEU A 12 1.60 2.48 3.15
C LEU A 12 2.37 2.01 1.91
N TYR A 13 3.51 2.61 1.64
CA TYR A 13 4.37 2.32 0.48
C TYR A 13 5.59 1.47 0.88
N CYS A 14 5.88 0.42 0.10
CA CYS A 14 7.08 -0.39 0.24
C CYS A 14 7.99 -0.20 -0.99
N ALA A 15 9.12 0.52 -0.80
CA ALA A 15 10.05 0.79 -1.90
C ALA A 15 10.76 -0.47 -2.41
N ALA A 16 11.00 -1.45 -1.54
CA ALA A 16 11.69 -2.70 -1.90
C ALA A 16 10.88 -3.55 -2.90
N GLY A 17 9.54 -3.49 -2.81
CA GLY A 17 8.64 -4.24 -3.69
C GLY A 17 7.90 -3.37 -4.72
N ASN A 18 8.05 -2.04 -4.65
CA ASN A 18 7.33 -1.08 -5.48
C ASN A 18 5.81 -1.34 -5.52
N PHE A 19 5.20 -1.39 -4.34
CA PHE A 19 3.76 -1.57 -4.17
C PHE A 19 3.24 -0.80 -2.96
N TYR A 20 1.92 -0.60 -2.92
CA TYR A 20 1.20 -0.13 -1.74
C TYR A 20 0.47 -1.28 -1.06
N ILE A 21 0.42 -1.25 0.28
CA ILE A 21 -0.37 -2.18 1.09
C ILE A 21 -1.68 -1.49 1.44
N ASP A 22 -2.81 -2.14 1.12
CA ASP A 22 -4.17 -1.66 1.43
C ASP A 22 -4.34 -0.14 1.18
N PRO A 23 -4.13 0.32 -0.07
CA PRO A 23 -4.04 1.74 -0.37
C PRO A 23 -5.37 2.47 -0.14
N TRP A 24 -5.28 3.74 0.24
CA TRP A 24 -6.46 4.61 0.43
C TRP A 24 -6.97 5.23 -0.87
N ARG A 25 -6.17 5.16 -1.94
CA ARG A 25 -6.46 5.70 -3.28
C ARG A 25 -6.00 4.71 -4.35
N PRO A 26 -6.56 4.76 -5.58
CA PRO A 26 -6.07 3.95 -6.68
C PRO A 26 -4.57 4.15 -6.94
N VAL A 27 -3.87 3.04 -7.12
CA VAL A 27 -2.42 2.97 -7.38
C VAL A 27 -2.14 1.95 -8.48
N SER A 28 -0.94 2.00 -9.04
CA SER A 28 -0.52 1.06 -10.09
C SER A 28 -0.36 -0.39 -9.58
N HIS A 29 0.09 -0.57 -8.34
CA HIS A 29 0.35 -1.88 -7.76
C HIS A 29 -0.04 -1.92 -6.28
N ALA A 30 -1.08 -2.69 -5.99
CA ALA A 30 -1.63 -2.86 -4.64
C ALA A 30 -1.48 -4.32 -4.19
N VAL A 31 -1.02 -4.49 -2.95
CA VAL A 31 -1.11 -5.74 -2.21
C VAL A 31 -2.26 -5.60 -1.21
N ILE A 32 -3.31 -6.39 -1.41
CA ILE A 32 -4.46 -6.44 -0.52
C ILE A 32 -4.21 -7.51 0.53
N THR A 33 -4.18 -7.13 1.82
CA THR A 33 -3.83 -8.05 2.90
C THR A 33 -4.87 -9.14 3.11
N HIS A 34 -6.15 -8.81 2.95
CA HIS A 34 -7.26 -9.75 3.02
C HIS A 34 -8.52 -9.22 2.31
N ALA A 35 -9.46 -10.11 2.00
CA ALA A 35 -10.62 -9.83 1.17
C ALA A 35 -11.78 -9.14 1.92
N HIS A 36 -11.50 -8.02 2.60
CA HIS A 36 -12.54 -7.12 3.11
C HIS A 36 -12.63 -5.86 2.25
N ALA A 37 -13.84 -5.32 2.11
CA ALA A 37 -14.14 -4.21 1.21
C ALA A 37 -13.45 -2.89 1.59
N ASP A 38 -13.06 -2.71 2.85
CA ASP A 38 -12.32 -1.55 3.34
C ASP A 38 -10.84 -1.56 2.93
N HIS A 39 -10.30 -2.71 2.55
CA HIS A 39 -8.92 -2.86 2.07
C HIS A 39 -8.81 -2.72 0.54
N ALA A 40 -9.87 -3.01 -0.20
CA ALA A 40 -9.89 -3.05 -1.68
C ALA A 40 -10.73 -1.92 -2.31
N ARG A 41 -10.52 -0.68 -1.84
CA ARG A 41 -11.26 0.51 -2.30
C ARG A 41 -10.73 1.09 -3.62
#